data_AF-A0A1Q4PLZ4-F1
#
_entry.id   AF-A0A1Q4PLZ4-F1
#
_cell.length_a   1.000
_cell.length_b   1.000
_cell.length_c   1.000
_cell.angle_alpha   90.00
_cell.angle_beta   90.00
_cell.angle_gamma   90.00
#
_symmetry.space_group_name_H-M   'P 1'
#
loop_
_entity.id
_entity.type
_entity.pdbx_description
1 polymer ?
#
loop_
_entity_poly.entity_id
_entity_poly.type
_entity_poly.pdbx_seq_one_letter_code
_entity_poly.pdbx_strand_id
1 'polypeptide(L)'
;MGTGYFLVRGDKTTCGGKIIEGADDHTIMGIPQARDMDRVTCGRYPGMFIIVGGVPETDIHGRLMAGTLDSQSSCPCKARFIASMMDDTYETDDGESEAEQHAQSAKKDLTSGSDSSSDDVKLDYRIKLSGNKILTPLNIPDYKEMISGGSTKNTEKIDFTITNKGDEAEALSLEVLDGNEVIYSERQTGKYCDKGEHAWQWDGYSNQGILDTTKIKSKSLLVRLIALCGDMMIKVDYPLKNAAKEEEWVDVKVDRNNKVVDITWRLSVKDSGTKGSNPELSPIPYSDLVSLTKNGVEFYWSRNGSRGGGIGGNIVTAIGVFKVNVKAEINITPSMRTFDLISSLDPDMQSSVSLLGFEKIYHNYGGYYNNSKDEIKALLYSNERYKWDSAHEMGHKVMDKYGSESWTHKGTSTRGQSTIPNTPMPSSGEIDIMKYADSYAPDRYKRLVAADEDVQALIWLSRVSFND
;
A
#
# COMPACT_ATOMS: atom_id res chain seq x y z
N MET A 1 -39.54 -1.43 23.78
CA MET A 1 -39.08 -2.21 22.60
C MET A 1 -37.60 -1.94 22.36
N GLY A 2 -36.74 -2.85 22.83
CA GLY A 2 -35.31 -2.84 22.51
C GLY A 2 -35.02 -3.84 21.39
N THR A 3 -34.24 -3.44 20.39
CA THR A 3 -33.70 -4.37 19.39
C THR A 3 -32.47 -5.07 19.96
N GLY A 4 -32.55 -6.38 20.11
CA GLY A 4 -31.45 -7.26 20.49
C GLY A 4 -30.81 -7.93 19.28
N TYR A 5 -29.58 -8.39 19.45
CA TYR A 5 -28.80 -9.09 18.43
C TYR A 5 -28.36 -10.44 18.96
N PHE A 6 -28.44 -11.48 18.13
CA PHE A 6 -27.95 -12.79 18.48
C PHE A 6 -26.42 -12.79 18.54
N LEU A 7 -25.88 -13.49 19.54
CA LEU A 7 -24.45 -13.55 19.80
C LEU A 7 -23.84 -14.80 19.19
N VAL A 8 -22.66 -14.67 18.59
CA VAL A 8 -21.93 -15.78 17.99
C VAL A 8 -20.59 -16.01 18.67
N ARG A 9 -20.00 -17.19 18.42
CA ARG A 9 -18.65 -17.51 18.87
C ARG A 9 -17.67 -16.47 18.35
N GLY A 10 -17.12 -15.73 19.30
CA GLY A 10 -16.12 -14.72 19.05
C GLY A 10 -16.58 -13.28 19.29
N ASP A 11 -17.85 -13.10 19.63
CA ASP A 11 -18.35 -11.83 20.12
C ASP A 11 -17.66 -11.44 21.42
N LYS A 12 -17.43 -10.14 21.56
CA LYS A 12 -16.64 -9.61 22.68
C LYS A 12 -17.54 -9.32 23.86
N THR A 13 -16.94 -9.29 25.05
CA THR A 13 -17.59 -8.74 26.24
C THR A 13 -17.13 -7.30 26.45
N THR A 14 -17.96 -6.49 27.11
CA THR A 14 -17.61 -5.10 27.48
C THR A 14 -16.40 -5.00 28.39
N CYS A 15 -16.02 -6.07 29.09
CA CYS A 15 -14.81 -6.11 29.93
C CYS A 15 -13.54 -6.49 29.16
N GLY A 16 -13.59 -6.65 27.84
CA GLY A 16 -12.46 -7.02 26.99
C GLY A 16 -12.24 -8.53 26.82
N GLY A 17 -13.13 -9.35 27.40
CA GLY A 17 -13.19 -10.79 27.17
C GLY A 17 -13.90 -11.16 25.86
N LYS A 18 -14.05 -12.45 25.58
CA LYS A 18 -14.62 -12.95 24.32
C LYS A 18 -15.37 -14.26 24.53
N ILE A 19 -16.47 -14.47 23.81
CA ILE A 19 -17.17 -15.76 23.71
C ILE A 19 -16.28 -16.72 22.93
N ILE A 20 -15.99 -17.89 23.49
CA ILE A 20 -15.06 -18.86 22.90
C ILE A 20 -15.73 -20.18 22.49
N GLU A 21 -17.04 -20.31 22.74
CA GLU A 21 -17.83 -21.51 22.44
C GLU A 21 -19.17 -21.13 21.80
N GLY A 22 -19.77 -22.06 21.06
CA GLY A 22 -21.06 -21.92 20.38
C GLY A 22 -21.54 -23.27 19.86
N ALA A 23 -22.76 -23.34 19.31
CA ALA A 23 -23.31 -24.54 18.68
C ALA A 23 -22.70 -24.77 17.29
N ASP A 24 -21.84 -25.78 17.14
CA ASP A 24 -21.14 -26.02 15.87
C ASP A 24 -22.07 -26.48 14.72
N ASP A 25 -23.30 -26.93 15.03
CA ASP A 25 -24.32 -27.35 14.06
C ASP A 25 -25.41 -26.30 13.81
N HIS A 26 -25.30 -25.12 14.43
CA HIS A 26 -26.21 -24.00 14.22
C HIS A 26 -25.42 -22.70 14.10
N THR A 27 -25.36 -22.13 12.89
CA THR A 27 -24.48 -21.00 12.58
C THR A 27 -25.25 -19.81 12.02
N ILE A 28 -24.90 -18.61 12.48
CA ILE A 28 -25.29 -17.35 11.83
C ILE A 28 -24.11 -16.90 10.95
N MET A 29 -24.34 -16.77 9.65
CA MET A 29 -23.31 -16.40 8.67
C MET A 29 -22.04 -17.30 8.73
N GLY A 30 -22.23 -18.60 9.02
CA GLY A 30 -21.14 -19.57 9.13
C GLY A 30 -20.35 -19.52 10.44
N ILE A 31 -20.76 -18.70 11.43
CA ILE A 31 -20.16 -18.66 12.77
C ILE A 31 -21.11 -19.34 13.77
N PRO A 32 -20.61 -20.26 14.63
CA PRO A 32 -21.44 -20.94 15.64
C PRO A 32 -22.20 -19.98 16.55
N GLN A 33 -23.52 -20.19 16.67
CA GLN A 33 -24.40 -19.42 17.53
C GLN A 33 -24.07 -19.68 19.01
N ALA A 34 -23.88 -18.62 19.79
CA ALA A 34 -23.62 -18.73 21.22
C ALA A 34 -24.92 -18.98 22.00
N ARG A 35 -24.83 -19.69 23.12
CA ARG A 35 -25.97 -20.08 23.97
C ARG A 35 -25.68 -19.85 25.44
N ASP A 36 -26.73 -19.77 26.25
CA ASP A 36 -26.63 -19.78 27.71
C ASP A 36 -25.72 -20.93 28.18
N MET A 37 -24.83 -20.70 29.16
CA MET A 37 -23.76 -21.58 29.66
C MET A 37 -22.50 -21.73 28.78
N ASP A 38 -22.42 -21.12 27.58
CA ASP A 38 -21.23 -21.29 26.71
C ASP A 38 -20.05 -20.51 27.29
N ARG A 39 -18.83 -21.02 27.06
CA ARG A 39 -17.63 -20.42 27.68
C ARG A 39 -17.30 -19.04 27.14
N VAL A 40 -16.88 -18.18 28.05
CA VAL A 40 -16.43 -16.81 27.79
C VAL A 40 -15.20 -16.48 28.64
N THR A 41 -14.25 -15.75 28.08
CA THR A 41 -13.12 -15.18 28.84
C THR A 41 -13.49 -13.83 29.44
N CYS A 42 -12.78 -13.40 30.48
CA CYS A 42 -12.88 -12.04 31.01
C CYS A 42 -11.60 -11.27 30.67
N GLY A 43 -11.72 -10.00 30.28
CA GLY A 43 -10.55 -9.17 30.01
C GLY A 43 -9.89 -8.59 31.26
N ARG A 44 -10.51 -8.77 32.45
CA ARG A 44 -10.00 -8.22 33.73
C ARG A 44 -9.60 -9.28 34.75
N TYR A 45 -10.27 -10.43 34.75
CA TYR A 45 -10.04 -11.49 35.74
C TYR A 45 -9.61 -12.78 35.05
N PRO A 46 -8.55 -13.46 35.54
CA PRO A 46 -8.16 -14.76 35.03
C PRO A 46 -9.19 -15.82 35.44
N GLY A 47 -9.44 -16.77 34.55
CA GLY A 47 -10.42 -17.84 34.79
C GLY A 47 -11.32 -18.05 33.57
N MET A 48 -12.13 -19.10 33.65
CA MET A 48 -13.15 -19.40 32.66
C MET A 48 -14.51 -19.04 33.22
N PHE A 49 -15.28 -18.28 32.45
CA PHE A 49 -16.63 -17.86 32.80
C PHE A 49 -17.61 -18.42 31.77
N ILE A 50 -18.89 -18.19 32.01
CA ILE A 50 -19.98 -18.65 31.14
C ILE A 50 -20.88 -17.48 30.76
N ILE A 51 -21.61 -17.65 29.67
CA ILE A 51 -22.79 -16.86 29.36
C ILE A 51 -23.90 -17.24 30.35
N VAL A 52 -24.61 -16.25 30.88
CA VAL A 52 -25.76 -16.42 31.78
C VAL A 52 -26.94 -15.68 31.16
N GLY A 53 -28.03 -16.41 30.93
CA GLY A 53 -29.24 -15.90 30.30
C GLY A 53 -29.21 -16.02 28.78
N GLY A 54 -30.38 -15.93 28.16
CA GLY A 54 -30.58 -16.08 26.73
C GLY A 54 -31.96 -15.60 26.32
N VAL A 55 -32.14 -15.43 25.01
CA VAL A 55 -33.36 -14.87 24.42
C VAL A 55 -34.54 -15.81 24.70
N PRO A 56 -35.65 -15.31 25.27
CA PRO A 56 -36.84 -16.13 25.52
C PRO A 56 -37.36 -16.83 24.26
N GLU A 57 -37.96 -18.01 24.42
CA GLU A 57 -38.55 -18.82 23.33
C GLU A 57 -37.57 -19.27 22.23
N THR A 58 -36.26 -19.14 22.45
CA THR A 58 -35.22 -19.67 21.56
C THR A 58 -34.59 -20.92 22.15
N ASP A 59 -34.41 -22.00 21.39
CA ASP A 59 -33.74 -23.21 21.90
C ASP A 59 -32.81 -23.83 20.88
N ILE A 60 -31.58 -24.12 21.31
CA ILE A 60 -30.63 -24.95 20.56
C ILE A 60 -30.04 -25.99 21.52
N HIS A 61 -30.53 -27.22 21.40
CA HIS A 61 -30.13 -28.38 22.22
C HIS A 61 -30.43 -28.21 23.72
N GLY A 62 -31.60 -27.67 24.06
CA GLY A 62 -32.02 -27.48 25.46
C GLY A 62 -31.38 -26.27 26.15
N ARG A 63 -30.81 -25.33 25.39
CA ARG A 63 -30.13 -24.12 25.87
C ARG A 63 -30.57 -22.92 25.04
N LEU A 64 -30.93 -21.83 25.72
CA LEU A 64 -31.39 -20.61 25.07
C LEU A 64 -30.28 -19.97 24.23
N MET A 65 -30.64 -19.37 23.09
CA MET A 65 -29.67 -18.60 22.30
C MET A 65 -29.23 -17.36 23.07
N ALA A 66 -27.95 -17.05 23.01
CA ALA A 66 -27.41 -15.88 23.69
C ALA A 66 -27.72 -14.61 22.87
N GLY A 67 -28.17 -13.56 23.55
CA GLY A 67 -28.53 -12.29 22.94
C GLY A 67 -27.99 -11.08 23.71
N THR A 68 -27.82 -9.94 23.03
CA THR A 68 -27.24 -8.73 23.65
C THR A 68 -28.09 -8.14 24.79
N LEU A 69 -29.40 -8.40 24.79
CA LEU A 69 -30.32 -7.89 25.80
C LEU A 69 -30.45 -8.82 27.00
N ASP A 70 -30.45 -10.13 26.77
CA ASP A 70 -30.84 -11.15 27.75
C ASP A 70 -29.66 -11.92 28.33
N SER A 71 -28.46 -11.77 27.77
CA SER A 71 -27.28 -12.50 28.19
C SER A 71 -26.21 -11.61 28.81
N GLN A 72 -25.55 -12.11 29.86
CA GLN A 72 -24.42 -11.49 30.52
C GLN A 72 -23.35 -12.52 30.87
N SER A 73 -22.07 -12.12 30.93
CA SER A 73 -21.00 -12.99 31.41
C SER A 73 -21.06 -13.16 32.93
N SER A 74 -20.87 -14.39 33.42
CA SER A 74 -20.74 -14.71 34.85
C SER A 74 -19.46 -14.19 35.51
N CYS A 75 -18.57 -13.54 34.74
CA CYS A 75 -17.36 -12.94 35.31
C CYS A 75 -17.70 -11.88 36.36
N PRO A 76 -16.78 -11.56 37.29
CA PRO A 76 -17.03 -10.54 38.32
C PRO A 76 -17.40 -9.17 37.76
N CYS A 77 -17.05 -8.88 36.49
CA CYS A 77 -17.44 -7.65 35.80
C CYS A 77 -18.93 -7.59 35.44
N LYS A 78 -19.64 -8.73 35.46
CA LYS A 78 -21.00 -8.85 34.90
C LYS A 78 -21.06 -8.24 33.49
N ALA A 79 -20.11 -8.63 32.64
CA ALA A 79 -19.91 -7.98 31.36
C ALA A 79 -21.03 -8.34 30.36
N ARG A 80 -21.59 -7.34 29.69
CA ARG A 80 -22.51 -7.55 28.56
C ARG A 80 -21.72 -7.98 27.32
N PHE A 81 -22.42 -8.49 26.33
CA PHE A 81 -21.83 -8.93 25.07
C PHE A 81 -22.03 -7.90 23.96
N ILE A 82 -21.10 -7.89 23.01
CA ILE A 82 -21.04 -6.99 21.87
C ILE A 82 -21.16 -7.87 20.65
N ALA A 83 -22.33 -7.87 20.02
CA ALA A 83 -22.59 -8.62 18.80
C ALA A 83 -21.68 -8.12 17.67
N SER A 84 -21.08 -9.05 16.94
CA SER A 84 -20.36 -8.74 15.69
C SER A 84 -21.25 -8.89 14.44
N MET A 85 -22.39 -9.56 14.59
CA MET A 85 -23.40 -9.76 13.54
C MET A 85 -24.63 -8.90 13.86
N MET A 86 -24.87 -7.88 13.04
CA MET A 86 -25.99 -6.94 13.25
C MET A 86 -27.18 -7.20 12.32
N ASP A 87 -27.07 -8.18 11.42
CA ASP A 87 -28.11 -8.51 10.44
C ASP A 87 -29.17 -9.48 10.99
N ASP A 88 -28.93 -10.11 12.15
CA ASP A 88 -29.84 -11.05 12.80
C ASP A 88 -30.29 -10.50 14.16
N THR A 89 -31.51 -9.96 14.18
CA THR A 89 -32.08 -9.20 15.29
C THR A 89 -33.32 -9.87 15.88
N TYR A 90 -33.56 -9.64 17.16
CA TYR A 90 -34.82 -9.97 17.81
C TYR A 90 -35.34 -8.73 18.57
N GLU A 91 -36.65 -8.69 18.82
CA GLU A 91 -37.28 -7.62 19.59
C GLU A 91 -37.75 -8.18 20.93
N THR A 92 -37.53 -7.42 22.00
CA THR A 92 -38.15 -7.70 23.30
C THR A 92 -39.25 -6.67 23.54
N ASP A 93 -40.49 -7.16 23.67
CA ASP A 93 -41.57 -6.38 24.29
C ASP A 93 -41.26 -6.21 25.77
N ASP A 94 -41.57 -5.03 26.32
CA ASP A 94 -41.42 -4.74 27.76
C ASP A 94 -42.48 -5.55 28.54
N GLY A 95 -42.24 -6.86 28.64
CA GLY A 95 -43.03 -7.81 29.40
C GLY A 95 -42.42 -8.01 30.78
N GLU A 96 -42.82 -7.16 31.72
CA GLU A 96 -42.83 -7.54 33.13
C GLU A 96 -43.53 -8.90 33.25
N SER A 97 -42.77 -9.93 33.61
CA SER A 97 -43.31 -11.17 34.14
C SER A 97 -42.71 -11.41 35.52
N GLU A 98 -43.23 -10.68 36.49
CA GLU A 98 -43.38 -11.25 37.82
C GLU A 98 -44.87 -11.36 38.17
N ALA A 99 -45.15 -12.46 38.86
CA ALA A 99 -46.43 -13.12 39.05
C ALA A 99 -47.63 -12.23 39.44
N GLU A 100 -48.75 -12.58 38.81
CA GLU A 100 -50.14 -12.50 39.28
C GLU A 100 -50.40 -11.83 40.65
N GLN A 101 -51.21 -10.78 40.67
CA GLN A 101 -52.58 -10.84 41.24
C GLN A 101 -53.34 -9.49 41.15
N HIS A 102 -54.48 -9.54 40.47
CA HIS A 102 -55.76 -8.89 40.78
C HIS A 102 -55.84 -7.41 41.25
N ALA A 103 -56.58 -6.64 40.44
CA ALA A 103 -57.76 -5.82 40.82
C ALA A 103 -57.71 -4.29 40.54
N GLN A 104 -58.54 -3.90 39.56
CA GLN A 104 -59.51 -2.80 39.55
C GLN A 104 -59.06 -1.33 39.76
N SER A 105 -59.18 -0.59 38.65
CA SER A 105 -60.06 0.59 38.48
C SER A 105 -59.69 1.97 39.07
N ALA A 106 -60.02 2.98 38.23
CA ALA A 106 -60.36 4.37 38.53
C ALA A 106 -59.30 5.49 38.31
N LYS A 107 -59.69 6.39 37.39
CA LYS A 107 -59.18 7.75 37.10
C LYS A 107 -58.95 8.61 38.35
N LYS A 108 -57.90 9.45 38.35
CA LYS A 108 -58.02 10.93 38.36
C LYS A 108 -56.68 11.68 38.25
N ASP A 109 -56.72 12.77 37.49
CA ASP A 109 -56.00 14.05 37.59
C ASP A 109 -54.95 14.24 38.69
N LEU A 110 -53.77 14.80 38.34
CA LEU A 110 -53.47 16.24 38.43
C LEU A 110 -51.94 16.48 38.32
N THR A 111 -51.58 17.31 37.34
CA THR A 111 -50.60 18.40 37.37
C THR A 111 -49.19 18.23 37.98
N SER A 112 -48.28 18.84 37.21
CA SER A 112 -47.12 19.64 37.60
C SER A 112 -45.77 18.94 37.71
N GLY A 113 -44.95 19.25 36.70
CA GLY A 113 -43.65 19.87 36.94
C GLY A 113 -42.50 18.90 37.13
N SER A 114 -41.71 18.74 36.07
CA SER A 114 -40.32 19.22 36.09
C SER A 114 -39.73 19.04 34.70
N ASP A 115 -39.45 20.16 34.04
CA ASP A 115 -38.34 20.22 33.09
C ASP A 115 -37.09 19.70 33.81
N SER A 116 -36.68 18.49 33.48
CA SER A 116 -35.30 18.06 33.64
C SER A 116 -34.74 17.97 32.24
N SER A 117 -33.95 18.99 31.88
CA SER A 117 -33.07 18.97 30.72
C SER A 117 -32.34 17.63 30.65
N SER A 118 -32.67 16.80 29.65
CA SER A 118 -31.64 15.95 29.09
C SER A 118 -30.63 16.91 28.48
N ASP A 119 -29.46 17.00 29.10
CA ASP A 119 -28.30 17.51 28.37
C ASP A 119 -28.06 16.52 27.24
N ASP A 120 -28.72 16.76 26.10
CA ASP A 120 -28.59 15.93 24.91
C ASP A 120 -27.12 15.98 24.49
N VAL A 121 -26.39 14.89 24.77
CA VAL A 121 -25.01 14.72 24.32
C VAL A 121 -24.96 15.02 22.83
N LYS A 122 -24.05 15.89 22.41
CA LYS A 122 -23.94 16.33 21.02
C LYS A 122 -22.54 16.07 20.49
N LEU A 123 -22.34 14.99 19.74
CA LEU A 123 -21.08 14.76 19.03
C LEU A 123 -21.02 15.63 17.75
N ASP A 124 -19.95 16.41 17.57
CA ASP A 124 -19.67 17.19 16.35
C ASP A 124 -18.18 17.07 16.01
N TYR A 125 -17.86 15.99 15.28
CA TYR A 125 -16.51 15.70 14.82
C TYR A 125 -16.37 15.99 13.33
N ARG A 126 -15.21 16.49 12.96
CA ARG A 126 -14.80 16.68 11.56
C ARG A 126 -13.36 16.24 11.40
N ILE A 127 -13.01 15.74 10.23
CA ILE A 127 -11.63 15.42 9.86
C ILE A 127 -11.34 16.01 8.50
N LYS A 128 -10.15 16.59 8.33
CA LYS A 128 -9.67 17.17 7.08
C LYS A 128 -8.17 16.98 6.93
N LEU A 129 -7.69 16.93 5.69
CA LEU A 129 -6.25 17.04 5.41
C LEU A 129 -5.70 18.35 5.96
N SER A 130 -4.50 18.29 6.51
CA SER A 130 -3.73 19.43 6.98
C SER A 130 -2.25 19.21 6.64
N GLY A 131 -1.36 20.10 7.10
CA GLY A 131 0.10 19.89 7.05
C GLY A 131 0.64 19.31 5.74
N ASN A 132 1.40 18.22 5.85
CA ASN A 132 1.95 17.47 4.72
C ASN A 132 0.87 16.65 3.99
N LYS A 133 0.77 16.87 2.68
CA LYS A 133 -0.18 16.20 1.79
C LYS A 133 0.49 15.39 0.68
N ILE A 134 1.78 15.08 0.83
CA ILE A 134 2.54 14.29 -0.13
C ILE A 134 3.19 13.12 0.60
N LEU A 135 2.78 11.91 0.25
CA LEU A 135 3.40 10.69 0.74
C LEU A 135 4.59 10.35 -0.14
N THR A 136 5.76 10.18 0.48
CA THR A 136 7.00 9.79 -0.20
C THR A 136 7.51 8.47 0.36
N PRO A 137 7.39 7.35 -0.38
CA PRO A 137 7.84 6.05 0.10
C PRO A 137 9.31 6.10 0.53
N LEU A 138 9.61 5.50 1.68
CA LEU A 138 10.95 5.43 2.28
C LEU A 138 11.62 6.77 2.62
N ASN A 139 10.88 7.88 2.64
CA ASN A 139 11.40 9.22 2.88
C ASN A 139 12.57 9.58 1.94
N ILE A 140 12.51 9.13 0.68
CA ILE A 140 13.60 9.37 -0.27
C ILE A 140 13.72 10.89 -0.51
N PRO A 141 14.92 11.47 -0.39
CA PRO A 141 15.12 12.90 -0.56
C PRO A 141 14.78 13.34 -1.99
N ASP A 142 14.42 14.61 -2.16
CA ASP A 142 14.45 15.20 -3.50
C ASP A 142 15.91 15.30 -3.96
N TYR A 143 16.16 15.25 -5.28
CA TYR A 143 17.54 15.30 -5.81
C TYR A 143 18.34 16.52 -5.30
N LYS A 144 17.69 17.69 -5.22
CA LYS A 144 18.32 18.92 -4.70
C LYS A 144 18.71 18.81 -3.22
N GLU A 145 17.91 18.12 -2.41
CA GLU A 145 18.23 17.88 -1.00
C GLU A 145 19.44 16.95 -0.88
N MET A 146 19.46 15.88 -1.69
CA MET A 146 20.56 14.91 -1.73
C MET A 146 21.91 15.57 -2.07
N ILE A 147 21.97 16.44 -3.10
CA ILE A 147 23.23 17.09 -3.49
C ILE A 147 23.66 18.25 -2.59
N SER A 148 22.74 18.81 -1.80
CA SER A 148 23.03 19.91 -0.87
C SER A 148 23.40 19.42 0.54
N GLY A 149 23.24 18.14 0.83
CA GLY A 149 23.60 17.53 2.13
C GLY A 149 22.69 17.92 3.29
N GLY A 150 21.47 18.39 3.00
CA GLY A 150 20.47 18.73 4.01
C GLY A 150 19.62 17.54 4.47
N SER A 151 18.89 17.70 5.57
CA SER A 151 17.85 16.73 5.97
C SER A 151 16.67 16.82 5.01
N THR A 152 16.16 15.67 4.57
CA THR A 152 14.97 15.63 3.72
C THR A 152 13.73 16.09 4.47
N LYS A 153 12.85 16.80 3.76
CA LYS A 153 11.49 17.11 4.22
C LYS A 153 10.47 16.06 3.81
N ASN A 154 10.87 15.11 2.96
CA ASN A 154 10.01 14.06 2.49
C ASN A 154 9.70 13.07 3.61
N THR A 155 8.44 12.69 3.71
CA THR A 155 7.94 11.77 4.73
C THR A 155 6.85 10.88 4.12
N GLU A 156 6.69 9.69 4.71
CA GLU A 156 5.55 8.80 4.44
C GLU A 156 4.25 9.30 5.10
N LYS A 157 4.35 10.24 6.05
CA LYS A 157 3.22 10.70 6.86
C LYS A 157 2.37 11.76 6.17
N ILE A 158 1.07 11.51 6.06
CA ILE A 158 0.03 12.48 5.70
C ILE A 158 -0.61 13.05 6.96
N ASP A 159 -0.78 14.36 7.00
CA ASP A 159 -1.32 15.06 8.16
C ASP A 159 -2.82 15.32 8.03
N PHE A 160 -3.52 15.19 9.15
CA PHE A 160 -4.94 15.48 9.30
C PHE A 160 -5.18 16.30 10.56
N THR A 161 -6.19 17.15 10.50
CA THR A 161 -6.75 17.81 11.69
C THR A 161 -8.12 17.22 11.97
N ILE A 162 -8.28 16.68 13.16
CA ILE A 162 -9.56 16.27 13.74
C ILE A 162 -10.05 17.43 14.59
N THR A 163 -11.28 17.87 14.38
CA THR A 163 -11.91 18.93 15.19
C THR A 163 -13.11 18.34 15.92
N ASN A 164 -13.10 18.40 17.25
CA ASN A 164 -14.28 18.17 18.08
C ASN A 164 -14.85 19.50 18.57
N LYS A 165 -16.08 19.83 18.16
CA LYS A 165 -16.86 20.99 18.67
C LYS A 165 -18.01 20.57 19.58
N GLY A 166 -18.27 19.27 19.65
CA GLY A 166 -19.30 18.64 20.45
C GLY A 166 -18.73 18.11 21.75
N ASP A 167 -19.51 17.29 22.45
CA ASP A 167 -19.10 16.66 23.69
C ASP A 167 -18.02 15.61 23.50
N GLU A 168 -17.35 15.26 24.60
CA GLU A 168 -16.25 14.32 24.59
C GLU A 168 -16.77 12.91 24.34
N ALA A 169 -16.16 12.22 23.37
CA ALA A 169 -16.52 10.84 23.08
C ALA A 169 -15.90 9.91 24.13
N GLU A 170 -16.62 8.85 24.50
CA GLU A 170 -16.08 7.77 25.34
C GLU A 170 -15.07 6.92 24.57
N ALA A 171 -15.27 6.79 23.25
CA ALA A 171 -14.35 6.09 22.38
C ALA A 171 -14.33 6.71 20.98
N LEU A 172 -13.16 6.66 20.37
CA LEU A 172 -12.93 7.07 18.99
C LEU A 172 -12.08 6.01 18.29
N SER A 173 -12.31 5.81 17.00
CA SER A 173 -11.46 5.01 16.12
C SER A 173 -11.30 5.67 14.75
N LEU A 174 -10.15 5.43 14.13
CA LEU A 174 -9.81 5.95 12.81
C LEU A 174 -9.52 4.78 11.88
N GLU A 175 -10.04 4.86 10.66
CA GLU A 175 -9.84 3.85 9.63
C GLU A 175 -9.46 4.51 8.31
N VAL A 176 -8.67 3.80 7.51
CA VAL A 176 -8.49 4.12 6.09
C VAL A 176 -9.01 2.95 5.28
N LEU A 177 -9.89 3.24 4.33
CA LEU A 177 -10.58 2.25 3.52
C LEU A 177 -10.34 2.49 2.03
N ASP A 178 -10.29 1.42 1.25
CA ASP A 178 -10.41 1.43 -0.21
C ASP A 178 -11.72 0.73 -0.58
N GLY A 179 -12.75 1.53 -0.86
CA GLY A 179 -14.12 1.01 -0.98
C GLY A 179 -14.61 0.44 0.35
N ASN A 180 -14.80 -0.89 0.41
CA ASN A 180 -15.24 -1.60 1.61
C ASN A 180 -14.08 -2.29 2.36
N GLU A 181 -12.88 -2.31 1.79
CA GLU A 181 -11.72 -2.94 2.40
C GLU A 181 -11.06 -1.99 3.41
N VAL A 182 -10.96 -2.40 4.67
CA VAL A 182 -10.21 -1.65 5.69
C VAL A 182 -8.72 -1.93 5.52
N ILE A 183 -7.96 -0.92 5.10
CA ILE A 183 -6.51 -0.98 4.92
C ILE A 183 -5.80 -0.77 6.26
N TYR A 184 -6.23 0.25 6.99
CA TYR A 184 -5.64 0.66 8.26
C TYR A 184 -6.75 0.91 9.28
N SER A 185 -6.49 0.56 10.54
CA SER A 185 -7.40 0.84 11.65
C SER A 185 -6.59 1.11 12.92
N GLU A 186 -6.88 2.24 13.56
CA GLU A 186 -6.32 2.64 14.84
C GLU A 186 -7.44 2.64 15.89
N ARG A 187 -7.24 1.84 16.93
CA ARG A 187 -8.11 1.81 18.12
C ARG A 187 -7.38 2.49 19.27
N GLN A 188 -8.11 2.95 20.29
CA GLN A 188 -7.56 3.63 21.48
C GLN A 188 -7.10 5.07 21.22
N THR A 189 -7.82 5.80 20.36
CA THR A 189 -7.51 7.20 20.04
C THR A 189 -8.15 8.18 21.03
N GLY A 190 -8.17 7.85 22.33
CA GLY A 190 -8.84 8.66 23.36
C GLY A 190 -8.33 10.10 23.47
N LYS A 191 -7.06 10.33 23.09
CA LYS A 191 -6.46 11.67 22.95
C LYS A 191 -7.19 12.60 21.97
N TYR A 192 -8.08 12.08 21.12
CA TYR A 192 -8.86 12.87 20.15
C TYR A 192 -10.29 13.14 20.61
N CYS A 193 -10.68 12.66 21.80
CA CYS A 193 -12.02 12.82 22.33
C CYS A 193 -12.26 14.22 22.90
N ASP A 194 -11.23 14.86 23.45
CA ASP A 194 -11.34 16.17 24.10
C ASP A 194 -11.83 17.24 23.10
N LYS A 195 -12.56 18.25 23.60
CA LYS A 195 -12.95 19.41 22.77
C LYS A 195 -11.72 20.12 22.22
N GLY A 196 -11.73 20.44 20.92
CA GLY A 196 -10.65 21.20 20.27
C GLY A 196 -10.15 20.59 18.96
N GLU A 197 -8.94 20.98 18.57
CA GLU A 197 -8.25 20.50 17.38
C GLU A 197 -7.13 19.54 17.75
N HIS A 198 -7.06 18.43 17.01
CA HIS A 198 -6.12 17.35 17.25
C HIS A 198 -5.39 16.98 15.97
N ALA A 199 -4.08 16.77 16.07
CA ALA A 199 -3.27 16.28 14.97
C ALA A 199 -3.33 14.75 14.89
N TRP A 200 -3.64 14.24 13.70
CA TRP A 200 -3.50 12.83 13.37
C TRP A 200 -2.62 12.68 12.13
N GLN A 201 -1.80 11.64 12.12
CA GLN A 201 -0.90 11.35 11.01
C GLN A 201 -1.09 9.89 10.61
N TRP A 202 -1.15 9.64 9.31
CA TRP A 202 -1.13 8.29 8.76
C TRP A 202 0.05 8.15 7.80
N ASP A 203 0.82 7.07 7.95
CA ASP A 203 2.04 6.82 7.18
C ASP A 203 1.81 6.11 5.84
N GLY A 204 0.54 5.92 5.44
CA GLY A 204 0.17 5.23 4.22
C GLY A 204 0.21 3.70 4.30
N TYR A 205 0.74 3.12 5.38
CA TYR A 205 0.82 1.68 5.50
C TYR A 205 -0.47 1.08 6.07
N SER A 206 -0.74 -0.15 5.64
CA SER A 206 -1.79 -1.00 6.21
C SER A 206 -1.42 -1.52 7.60
N ASN A 207 -2.40 -2.15 8.27
CA ASN A 207 -2.18 -2.86 9.53
C ASN A 207 -1.15 -4.02 9.42
N GLN A 208 -0.91 -4.52 8.21
CA GLN A 208 0.10 -5.56 7.94
C GLN A 208 1.50 -4.97 7.68
N GLY A 209 1.64 -3.64 7.72
CA GLY A 209 2.89 -2.97 7.40
C GLY A 209 3.20 -2.94 5.91
N ILE A 210 2.17 -2.86 5.07
CA ILE A 210 2.31 -2.75 3.62
C ILE A 210 1.86 -1.37 3.15
N LEU A 211 2.74 -0.64 2.49
CA LEU A 211 2.41 0.56 1.71
C LEU A 211 2.31 0.13 0.25
N ASP A 212 1.16 0.29 -0.39
CA ASP A 212 0.95 -0.09 -1.80
C ASP A 212 0.39 1.10 -2.57
N THR A 213 1.21 1.76 -3.39
CA THR A 213 0.79 2.99 -4.07
C THR A 213 -0.36 2.78 -5.05
N THR A 214 -0.64 1.55 -5.51
CA THR A 214 -1.83 1.27 -6.32
C THR A 214 -3.10 1.43 -5.50
N LYS A 215 -3.08 0.99 -4.24
CA LYS A 215 -4.18 1.15 -3.27
C LYS A 215 -4.32 2.59 -2.82
N ILE A 216 -3.19 3.25 -2.52
CA ILE A 216 -3.19 4.65 -2.07
C ILE A 216 -3.63 5.62 -3.18
N LYS A 217 -3.46 5.25 -4.46
CA LYS A 217 -3.98 6.01 -5.61
C LYS A 217 -5.43 5.65 -5.97
N SER A 218 -6.10 4.77 -5.23
CA SER A 218 -7.50 4.40 -5.51
C SER A 218 -8.44 5.59 -5.43
N LYS A 219 -9.40 5.69 -6.35
CA LYS A 219 -10.46 6.70 -6.32
C LYS A 219 -11.49 6.46 -5.20
N SER A 220 -11.45 5.28 -4.58
CA SER A 220 -12.35 4.87 -3.51
C SER A 220 -11.68 4.99 -2.12
N LEU A 221 -10.50 5.60 -2.05
CA LEU A 221 -9.78 5.79 -0.80
C LEU A 221 -10.51 6.83 0.08
N LEU A 222 -10.75 6.50 1.34
CA LEU A 222 -11.35 7.42 2.30
C LEU A 222 -10.80 7.19 3.71
N VAL A 223 -10.81 8.26 4.50
CA VAL A 223 -10.60 8.19 5.95
C VAL A 223 -11.96 8.18 6.64
N ARG A 224 -12.12 7.32 7.63
CA ARG A 224 -13.33 7.24 8.45
C ARG A 224 -12.98 7.46 9.92
N LEU A 225 -13.71 8.36 10.55
CA LEU A 225 -13.71 8.55 11.99
C LEU A 225 -15.03 8.03 12.55
N ILE A 226 -14.95 7.21 13.60
CA ILE A 226 -16.11 6.72 14.35
C ILE A 226 -15.95 7.20 15.79
N ALA A 227 -16.96 7.91 16.31
CA ALA A 227 -16.98 8.37 17.70
C ALA A 227 -18.23 7.86 18.41
N LEU A 228 -18.07 7.46 19.68
CA LEU A 228 -19.09 6.83 20.51
C LEU A 228 -19.25 7.59 21.83
N CYS A 229 -20.47 7.81 22.28
CA CYS A 229 -20.79 8.31 23.62
C CYS A 229 -22.17 7.79 24.04
N GLY A 230 -22.24 7.02 25.13
CA GLY A 230 -23.43 6.23 25.46
C GLY A 230 -23.91 5.39 24.28
N ASP A 231 -25.20 5.52 23.95
CA ASP A 231 -25.83 4.83 22.81
C ASP A 231 -25.63 5.55 21.46
N MET A 232 -25.05 6.74 21.45
CA MET A 232 -24.81 7.48 20.22
C MET A 232 -23.51 7.05 19.53
N MET A 233 -23.62 6.80 18.23
CA MET A 233 -22.50 6.66 17.31
C MET A 233 -22.62 7.70 16.20
N ILE A 234 -21.52 8.39 15.91
CA ILE A 234 -21.37 9.10 14.65
C ILE A 234 -20.28 8.50 13.79
N LYS A 235 -20.48 8.57 12.48
CA LYS A 235 -19.53 8.15 11.45
C LYS A 235 -19.25 9.32 10.53
N VAL A 236 -17.98 9.72 10.44
CA VAL A 236 -17.52 10.82 9.59
C VAL A 236 -16.61 10.24 8.50
N ASP A 237 -17.13 10.16 7.28
CA ASP A 237 -16.39 9.72 6.12
C ASP A 237 -15.80 10.94 5.40
N TYR A 238 -14.49 10.88 5.14
CA TYR A 238 -13.73 11.89 4.42
C TYR A 238 -13.05 11.24 3.21
N PRO A 239 -13.71 11.25 2.03
CA PRO A 239 -13.12 10.75 0.79
C PRO A 239 -11.85 11.53 0.44
N LEU A 240 -10.79 10.81 0.08
CA LEU A 240 -9.52 11.40 -0.30
C LEU A 240 -9.47 11.61 -1.82
N LYS A 241 -9.04 12.81 -2.24
CA LYS A 241 -8.68 13.06 -3.64
C LYS A 241 -7.19 12.85 -3.81
N ASN A 242 -6.82 11.65 -4.23
CA ASN A 242 -5.42 11.27 -4.40
C ASN A 242 -5.06 11.01 -5.87
N ALA A 243 -3.82 11.33 -6.22
CA ALA A 243 -3.25 11.06 -7.54
C ALA A 243 -1.73 10.86 -7.43
N ALA A 244 -1.13 10.28 -8.47
CA ALA A 244 0.33 10.29 -8.60
C ALA A 244 0.83 11.74 -8.53
N LYS A 245 1.83 11.98 -7.68
CA LYS A 245 2.45 13.29 -7.53
C LYS A 245 3.44 13.56 -8.66
N GLU A 246 4.20 12.53 -9.05
CA GLU A 246 5.26 12.61 -10.04
C GLU A 246 4.89 11.82 -11.29
N GLU A 247 4.84 10.49 -11.22
CA GLU A 247 4.58 9.65 -12.39
C GLU A 247 3.55 8.55 -12.13
N GLU A 248 2.63 8.36 -13.07
CA GLU A 248 1.59 7.33 -12.99
C GLU A 248 2.10 5.93 -13.39
N TRP A 249 3.19 5.87 -14.17
CA TRP A 249 3.74 4.64 -14.74
C TRP A 249 4.69 3.89 -13.80
N VAL A 250 4.84 4.34 -12.55
CA VAL A 250 5.53 3.60 -11.49
C VAL A 250 4.57 3.39 -10.32
N ASP A 251 4.62 2.18 -9.78
CA ASP A 251 4.04 1.86 -8.48
C ASP A 251 5.05 1.11 -7.62
N VAL A 252 4.95 1.30 -6.31
CA VAL A 252 5.74 0.55 -5.34
C VAL A 252 4.85 -0.07 -4.29
N LYS A 253 5.26 -1.27 -3.87
CA LYS A 253 4.75 -1.94 -2.69
C LYS A 253 5.91 -2.12 -1.71
N VAL A 254 5.85 -1.42 -0.58
CA VAL A 254 6.84 -1.51 0.49
C VAL A 254 6.30 -2.41 1.60
N ASP A 255 7.02 -3.49 1.88
CA ASP A 255 6.86 -4.30 3.07
C ASP A 255 7.92 -3.89 4.09
N ARG A 256 7.50 -3.10 5.09
CA ARG A 256 8.44 -2.56 6.09
C ARG A 256 8.91 -3.59 7.11
N ASN A 257 8.17 -4.70 7.26
CA ASN A 257 8.51 -5.77 8.20
C ASN A 257 9.58 -6.66 7.60
N ASN A 258 9.43 -7.03 6.32
CA ASN A 258 10.39 -7.86 5.60
C ASN A 258 11.50 -7.07 4.92
N LYS A 259 11.42 -5.73 4.92
CA LYS A 259 12.37 -4.82 4.25
C LYS A 259 12.51 -5.11 2.76
N VAL A 260 11.37 -5.25 2.09
CA VAL A 260 11.28 -5.50 0.64
C VAL A 260 10.48 -4.39 -0.02
N VAL A 261 10.93 -3.97 -1.20
CA VAL A 261 10.23 -3.07 -2.10
C VAL A 261 10.02 -3.80 -3.42
N ASP A 262 8.77 -3.97 -3.82
CA ASP A 262 8.42 -4.45 -5.15
C ASP A 262 8.01 -3.24 -6.00
N ILE A 263 8.75 -2.97 -7.07
CA ILE A 263 8.48 -1.90 -8.02
C ILE A 263 7.80 -2.49 -9.25
N THR A 264 6.65 -1.94 -9.62
CA THR A 264 6.03 -2.15 -10.93
C THR A 264 6.36 -0.97 -11.82
N TRP A 265 7.17 -1.20 -12.86
CA TRP A 265 7.57 -0.19 -13.82
C TRP A 265 6.90 -0.44 -15.17
N ARG A 266 5.95 0.44 -15.54
CA ARG A 266 5.17 0.31 -16.78
C ARG A 266 5.88 0.99 -17.94
N LEU A 267 6.54 0.18 -18.76
CA LEU A 267 7.27 0.60 -19.95
C LEU A 267 6.34 0.71 -21.14
N SER A 268 6.66 1.60 -22.08
CA SER A 268 6.01 1.65 -23.39
C SER A 268 7.02 1.47 -24.50
N VAL A 269 6.74 0.54 -25.41
CA VAL A 269 7.59 0.21 -26.55
C VAL A 269 6.72 -0.09 -27.77
N LYS A 270 7.22 0.19 -28.96
CA LYS A 270 6.53 -0.16 -30.21
C LYS A 270 7.48 -0.74 -31.23
N ASP A 271 6.93 -1.56 -32.11
CA ASP A 271 7.66 -2.13 -33.25
C ASP A 271 7.97 -1.02 -34.26
N SER A 272 9.25 -0.83 -34.56
CA SER A 272 9.72 0.08 -35.60
C SER A 272 10.47 -0.67 -36.71
N GLY A 273 10.29 -1.99 -36.77
CA GLY A 273 10.72 -2.84 -37.85
C GLY A 273 12.22 -3.10 -37.89
N THR A 274 12.69 -3.42 -39.08
CA THR A 274 14.09 -3.77 -39.35
C THR A 274 14.79 -2.62 -40.05
N LYS A 275 15.99 -2.30 -39.60
CA LYS A 275 16.90 -1.38 -40.30
C LYS A 275 18.01 -2.18 -40.98
N GLY A 276 18.19 -1.94 -42.28
CA GLY A 276 19.20 -2.64 -43.08
C GLY A 276 18.79 -4.05 -43.49
N SER A 277 19.72 -4.76 -44.13
CA SER A 277 19.55 -6.15 -44.57
C SER A 277 20.89 -6.85 -44.59
N ASN A 278 20.90 -8.14 -44.25
CA ASN A 278 22.08 -8.99 -44.34
C ASN A 278 21.65 -10.39 -44.84
N PRO A 279 22.26 -10.95 -45.89
CA PRO A 279 21.86 -12.24 -46.45
C PRO A 279 22.07 -13.42 -45.50
N GLU A 280 22.96 -13.29 -44.52
CA GLU A 280 23.31 -14.36 -43.57
C GLU A 280 22.48 -14.29 -42.27
N LEU A 281 21.74 -13.20 -42.03
CA LEU A 281 21.09 -12.95 -40.74
C LEU A 281 19.59 -12.75 -40.89
N SER A 282 18.83 -13.29 -39.94
CA SER A 282 17.42 -12.96 -39.76
C SER A 282 17.25 -11.82 -38.75
N PRO A 283 16.33 -10.87 -39.00
CA PRO A 283 16.00 -9.84 -38.00
C PRO A 283 15.44 -10.47 -36.72
N ILE A 284 15.70 -9.80 -35.60
CA ILE A 284 15.13 -10.22 -34.32
C ILE A 284 13.65 -9.83 -34.26
N PRO A 285 12.73 -10.77 -34.00
CA PRO A 285 11.31 -10.47 -33.86
C PRO A 285 11.03 -9.44 -32.77
N TYR A 286 10.02 -8.60 -32.99
CA TYR A 286 9.61 -7.60 -32.00
C TYR A 286 9.27 -8.20 -30.62
N SER A 287 8.65 -9.39 -30.56
CA SER A 287 8.38 -10.09 -29.31
C SER A 287 9.65 -10.41 -28.50
N ASP A 288 10.74 -10.71 -29.21
CA ASP A 288 12.01 -11.07 -28.61
C ASP A 288 12.73 -9.80 -28.14
N LEU A 289 12.64 -8.71 -28.91
CA LEU A 289 13.08 -7.38 -28.48
C LEU A 289 12.35 -6.95 -27.20
N VAL A 290 11.02 -7.09 -27.14
CA VAL A 290 10.23 -6.81 -25.94
C VAL A 290 10.71 -7.65 -24.74
N SER A 291 10.95 -8.94 -24.96
CA SER A 291 11.43 -9.85 -23.91
C SER A 291 12.83 -9.48 -23.42
N LEU A 292 13.73 -9.11 -24.32
CA LEU A 292 15.07 -8.64 -23.97
C LEU A 292 15.00 -7.30 -23.20
N THR A 293 14.19 -6.35 -23.64
CA THR A 293 13.99 -5.07 -22.93
C THR A 293 13.50 -5.31 -21.51
N LYS A 294 12.46 -6.15 -21.35
CA LYS A 294 11.93 -6.53 -20.04
C LYS A 294 13.01 -7.15 -19.15
N ASN A 295 13.70 -8.18 -19.67
CA ASN A 295 14.72 -8.89 -18.91
C ASN A 295 15.90 -7.98 -18.53
N GLY A 296 16.31 -7.08 -19.41
CA GLY A 296 17.36 -6.09 -19.14
C GLY A 296 16.98 -5.15 -18.00
N VAL A 297 15.78 -4.56 -18.07
CA VAL A 297 15.29 -3.64 -17.02
C VAL A 297 15.19 -4.36 -15.67
N GLU A 298 14.51 -5.50 -15.61
CA GLU A 298 14.33 -6.26 -14.36
C GLU A 298 15.68 -6.70 -13.76
N PHE A 299 16.62 -7.16 -14.59
CA PHE A 299 17.93 -7.63 -14.14
C PHE A 299 18.85 -6.51 -13.65
N TYR A 300 18.90 -5.39 -14.37
CA TYR A 300 19.84 -4.31 -14.07
C TYR A 300 19.33 -3.33 -13.01
N TRP A 301 18.02 -3.18 -12.85
CA TRP A 301 17.42 -2.27 -11.86
C TRP A 301 17.00 -2.93 -10.55
N SER A 302 16.98 -4.26 -10.47
CA SER A 302 16.75 -4.96 -9.20
C SER A 302 18.00 -4.92 -8.31
N ARG A 303 17.78 -4.61 -7.04
CA ARG A 303 18.79 -4.51 -5.97
C ARG A 303 18.36 -5.34 -4.76
N ASN A 304 18.35 -6.66 -4.94
CA ASN A 304 17.82 -7.63 -3.96
C ASN A 304 18.86 -8.64 -3.46
N GLY A 305 20.13 -8.48 -3.86
CA GLY A 305 21.24 -9.34 -3.47
C GLY A 305 21.24 -10.74 -4.10
N SER A 306 20.38 -10.99 -5.09
CA SER A 306 20.31 -12.31 -5.76
C SER A 306 21.49 -12.59 -6.69
N ARG A 307 22.25 -11.56 -7.10
CA ARG A 307 23.37 -11.69 -8.03
C ARG A 307 24.66 -12.02 -7.28
N GLY A 308 25.44 -12.95 -7.82
CA GLY A 308 26.72 -13.34 -7.26
C GLY A 308 27.77 -12.22 -7.33
N GLY A 309 28.82 -12.32 -6.51
CA GLY A 309 29.96 -11.38 -6.54
C GLY A 309 29.71 -10.02 -5.89
N GLY A 310 28.67 -9.90 -5.05
CA GLY A 310 28.33 -8.64 -4.36
C GLY A 310 27.70 -7.59 -5.27
N ILE A 311 27.09 -8.01 -6.38
CA ILE A 311 26.45 -7.12 -7.35
C ILE A 311 24.94 -7.02 -7.04
N GLY A 312 24.35 -5.83 -7.21
CA GLY A 312 22.93 -5.61 -6.95
C GLY A 312 22.56 -5.80 -5.49
N GLY A 313 23.45 -5.36 -4.60
CA GLY A 313 23.17 -5.33 -3.16
C GLY A 313 21.98 -4.41 -2.84
N ASN A 314 21.39 -4.59 -1.66
CA ASN A 314 20.25 -3.82 -1.15
C ASN A 314 20.45 -2.30 -1.29
N ILE A 315 19.35 -1.56 -1.31
CA ILE A 315 19.41 -0.10 -1.20
C ILE A 315 19.52 0.37 0.26
N VAL A 316 20.13 1.53 0.48
CA VAL A 316 20.27 2.15 1.81
C VAL A 316 19.53 3.47 1.88
N THR A 317 18.48 3.54 2.69
CA THR A 317 17.71 4.77 2.93
C THR A 317 17.87 5.26 4.37
N ALA A 318 17.38 6.47 4.65
CA ALA A 318 17.40 7.04 6.00
C ALA A 318 16.61 6.19 7.03
N ILE A 319 15.67 5.36 6.57
CA ILE A 319 14.81 4.55 7.43
C ILE A 319 15.15 3.05 7.41
N GLY A 320 16.21 2.66 6.70
CA GLY A 320 16.75 1.30 6.73
C GLY A 320 17.30 0.80 5.41
N VAL A 321 17.66 -0.48 5.41
CA VAL A 321 18.21 -1.18 4.25
C VAL A 321 17.11 -2.06 3.65
N PHE A 322 16.87 -1.95 2.34
CA PHE A 322 15.76 -2.64 1.66
C PHE A 322 16.23 -3.44 0.44
N LYS A 323 15.65 -4.63 0.26
CA LYS A 323 15.75 -5.38 -1.00
C LYS A 323 14.76 -4.79 -2.00
N VAL A 324 15.19 -4.57 -3.23
CA VAL A 324 14.33 -4.03 -4.30
C VAL A 324 14.21 -5.02 -5.43
N ASN A 325 12.98 -5.42 -5.74
CA ASN A 325 12.63 -6.20 -6.92
C ASN A 325 11.96 -5.28 -7.93
N VAL A 326 12.47 -5.25 -9.16
CA VAL A 326 11.86 -4.50 -10.26
C VAL A 326 11.15 -5.48 -11.19
N LYS A 327 9.88 -5.21 -11.46
CA LYS A 327 9.05 -5.89 -12.45
C LYS A 327 8.68 -4.91 -13.55
N ALA A 328 8.97 -5.26 -14.80
CA ALA A 328 8.59 -4.47 -15.97
C ALA A 328 7.29 -5.00 -16.59
N GLU A 329 6.33 -4.10 -16.76
CA GLU A 329 5.09 -4.34 -17.49
C GLU A 329 5.13 -3.57 -18.79
N ILE A 330 4.88 -4.26 -19.91
CA ILE A 330 5.08 -3.70 -21.25
C ILE A 330 3.73 -3.29 -21.82
N ASN A 331 3.62 -2.03 -22.25
CA ASN A 331 2.44 -1.47 -22.91
C ASN A 331 1.15 -1.57 -22.08
N ILE A 332 1.27 -1.43 -20.76
CA ILE A 332 0.15 -1.34 -19.82
C ILE A 332 -0.03 0.11 -19.40
N THR A 333 -1.20 0.69 -19.66
CA THR A 333 -1.54 2.08 -19.29
C THR A 333 -1.84 2.17 -17.79
N PRO A 334 -1.39 3.23 -17.09
CA PRO A 334 -0.52 4.32 -17.56
C PRO A 334 0.92 3.84 -17.76
N SER A 335 1.57 4.24 -18.85
CA SER A 335 2.95 3.86 -19.17
C SER A 335 3.80 5.11 -19.41
N MET A 336 5.12 4.97 -19.24
CA MET A 336 6.06 6.01 -19.63
C MET A 336 5.99 6.32 -21.14
N ARG A 337 6.61 7.44 -21.54
CA ARG A 337 6.77 7.77 -22.97
C ARG A 337 7.45 6.63 -23.75
N THR A 338 6.93 6.31 -24.93
CA THR A 338 7.29 5.15 -25.76
C THR A 338 8.73 5.18 -26.28
N PHE A 339 9.33 4.00 -26.44
CA PHE A 339 10.54 3.78 -27.26
C PHE A 339 10.22 3.00 -28.55
N ASP A 340 10.86 3.39 -29.64
CA ASP A 340 10.95 2.62 -30.88
C ASP A 340 11.95 1.46 -30.68
N LEU A 341 11.51 0.20 -30.83
CA LEU A 341 12.43 -0.94 -30.85
C LEU A 341 12.75 -1.30 -32.30
N ILE A 342 14.04 -1.40 -32.63
CA ILE A 342 14.50 -1.59 -34.01
C ILE A 342 15.48 -2.77 -34.04
N SER A 343 15.20 -3.76 -34.89
CA SER A 343 16.17 -4.81 -35.23
C SER A 343 17.09 -4.28 -36.32
N SER A 344 18.38 -4.10 -36.05
CA SER A 344 19.33 -3.57 -37.03
C SER A 344 20.23 -4.68 -37.58
N LEU A 345 20.12 -4.91 -38.89
CA LEU A 345 21.01 -5.76 -39.68
C LEU A 345 22.09 -4.95 -40.42
N ASP A 346 22.13 -3.64 -40.23
CA ASP A 346 23.17 -2.79 -40.81
C ASP A 346 24.57 -3.19 -40.29
N PRO A 347 25.60 -3.15 -41.14
CA PRO A 347 26.97 -3.44 -40.73
C PRO A 347 27.57 -2.35 -39.81
N ASP A 348 26.97 -1.16 -39.81
CA ASP A 348 27.37 -0.02 -38.98
C ASP A 348 26.54 0.02 -37.70
N MET A 349 27.23 0.16 -36.56
CA MET A 349 26.59 0.25 -35.25
C MET A 349 25.73 1.52 -35.14
N GLN A 350 24.49 1.35 -34.67
CA GLN A 350 23.57 2.43 -34.38
C GLN A 350 23.58 2.77 -32.88
N SER A 351 23.39 4.04 -32.56
CA SER A 351 23.25 4.48 -31.16
C SER A 351 21.80 4.49 -30.73
N SER A 352 21.51 3.83 -29.61
CA SER A 352 20.27 4.02 -28.86
C SER A 352 20.24 5.43 -28.26
N VAL A 353 19.04 5.95 -28.01
CA VAL A 353 18.85 7.32 -27.53
C VAL A 353 17.49 7.48 -26.84
N SER A 354 17.48 8.25 -25.75
CA SER A 354 16.31 8.56 -24.93
C SER A 354 15.89 10.03 -24.98
N LEU A 355 16.45 10.81 -25.92
CA LEU A 355 16.05 12.20 -26.17
C LEU A 355 14.57 12.28 -26.53
N LEU A 356 13.88 13.24 -25.91
CA LEU A 356 12.45 13.47 -26.14
C LEU A 356 12.16 13.66 -27.64
N GLY A 357 11.27 12.83 -28.19
CA GLY A 357 10.87 12.83 -29.60
C GLY A 357 11.74 11.96 -30.51
N PHE A 358 12.80 11.32 -30.00
CA PHE A 358 13.74 10.50 -30.77
C PHE A 358 14.01 9.13 -30.14
N GLU A 359 13.19 8.72 -29.18
CA GLU A 359 13.41 7.57 -28.31
C GLU A 359 13.52 6.25 -29.08
N LYS A 360 14.74 5.72 -29.23
CA LYS A 360 15.05 4.54 -30.05
C LYS A 360 16.02 3.61 -29.33
N ILE A 361 15.77 2.32 -29.42
CA ILE A 361 16.69 1.27 -28.95
C ILE A 361 16.98 0.32 -30.10
N TYR A 362 18.25 0.20 -30.47
CA TYR A 362 18.70 -0.61 -31.60
C TYR A 362 19.29 -1.94 -31.13
N HIS A 363 18.76 -3.05 -31.64
CA HIS A 363 19.43 -4.35 -31.58
C HIS A 363 20.40 -4.46 -32.75
N ASN A 364 21.68 -4.16 -32.50
CA ASN A 364 22.71 -4.03 -33.53
C ASN A 364 23.30 -5.37 -34.03
N TYR A 365 22.45 -6.33 -34.42
CA TYR A 365 22.90 -7.66 -34.83
C TYR A 365 23.89 -7.64 -36.01
N GLY A 366 23.57 -6.85 -37.04
CA GLY A 366 24.42 -6.71 -38.24
C GLY A 366 25.81 -6.17 -37.94
N GLY A 367 25.92 -5.16 -37.08
CA GLY A 367 27.19 -4.57 -36.70
C GLY A 367 28.08 -5.54 -35.92
N TYR A 368 27.50 -6.30 -34.99
CA TYR A 368 28.26 -7.33 -34.27
C TYR A 368 28.70 -8.48 -35.17
N TYR A 369 27.86 -8.88 -36.12
CA TYR A 369 28.23 -9.88 -37.13
C TYR A 369 29.32 -9.36 -38.06
N ASN A 370 29.26 -8.08 -38.46
CA ASN A 370 30.29 -7.49 -39.31
C ASN A 370 31.68 -7.54 -38.65
N ASN A 371 31.74 -7.34 -37.33
CA ASN A 371 32.98 -7.37 -36.56
C ASN A 371 33.49 -8.79 -36.27
N SER A 372 32.60 -9.76 -36.06
CA SER A 372 32.97 -11.10 -35.60
C SER A 372 32.99 -12.16 -36.72
N LYS A 373 32.18 -11.97 -37.77
CA LYS A 373 31.86 -12.96 -38.82
C LYS A 373 31.37 -14.30 -38.26
N ASP A 374 30.76 -14.27 -37.07
CA ASP A 374 30.23 -15.43 -36.35
C ASP A 374 28.81 -15.09 -35.88
N GLU A 375 27.82 -15.78 -36.44
CA GLU A 375 26.40 -15.54 -36.19
C GLU A 375 26.04 -15.69 -34.70
N ILE A 376 26.44 -16.81 -34.09
CA ILE A 376 26.10 -17.12 -32.69
C ILE A 376 26.74 -16.11 -31.75
N LYS A 377 28.02 -15.78 -32.01
CA LYS A 377 28.76 -14.83 -31.19
C LYS A 377 28.20 -13.42 -31.32
N ALA A 378 27.81 -13.01 -32.53
CA ALA A 378 27.15 -11.74 -32.77
C ALA A 378 25.79 -11.64 -32.10
N LEU A 379 24.99 -12.72 -32.13
CA LEU A 379 23.68 -12.76 -31.48
C LEU A 379 23.82 -12.64 -29.96
N LEU A 380 24.78 -13.36 -29.37
CA LEU A 380 25.04 -13.30 -27.93
C LEU A 380 25.44 -11.89 -27.48
N TYR A 381 26.40 -11.27 -28.18
CA TYR A 381 26.85 -9.93 -27.82
C TYR A 381 25.80 -8.85 -28.06
N SER A 382 25.06 -8.94 -29.17
CA SER A 382 24.00 -7.99 -29.49
C SER A 382 22.85 -8.08 -28.47
N ASN A 383 22.48 -9.29 -28.03
CA ASN A 383 21.51 -9.48 -26.95
C ASN A 383 21.96 -8.88 -25.61
N GLU A 384 23.20 -9.12 -25.18
CA GLU A 384 23.72 -8.54 -23.94
C GLU A 384 23.80 -7.02 -24.01
N ARG A 385 24.25 -6.48 -25.15
CA ARG A 385 24.29 -5.03 -25.37
C ARG A 385 22.89 -4.43 -25.37
N TYR A 386 21.94 -5.05 -26.06
CA TYR A 386 20.56 -4.55 -26.16
C TYR A 386 19.84 -4.52 -24.81
N LYS A 387 20.05 -5.53 -23.97
CA LYS A 387 19.54 -5.53 -22.58
C LYS A 387 20.10 -4.35 -21.78
N TRP A 388 21.40 -4.10 -21.92
CA TRP A 388 22.05 -2.96 -21.26
C TRP A 388 21.49 -1.63 -21.79
N ASP A 389 21.52 -1.41 -23.10
CA ASP A 389 21.00 -0.19 -23.73
C ASP A 389 19.54 0.06 -23.34
N SER A 390 18.71 -0.98 -23.34
CA SER A 390 17.31 -0.87 -22.90
C SER A 390 17.19 -0.34 -21.48
N ALA A 391 17.90 -0.95 -20.53
CA ALA A 391 17.86 -0.53 -19.13
C ALA A 391 18.50 0.85 -18.89
N HIS A 392 19.52 1.20 -19.67
CA HIS A 392 20.20 2.50 -19.64
C HIS A 392 19.29 3.63 -20.15
N GLU A 393 18.71 3.46 -21.35
CA GLU A 393 17.83 4.47 -21.96
C GLU A 393 16.54 4.68 -21.17
N MET A 394 15.98 3.62 -20.59
CA MET A 394 14.85 3.73 -19.65
C MET A 394 15.25 4.51 -18.39
N GLY A 395 16.49 4.30 -17.92
CA GLY A 395 17.08 5.00 -16.78
C GLY A 395 17.17 6.51 -16.96
N HIS A 396 17.51 6.99 -18.16
CA HIS A 396 17.49 8.43 -18.45
C HIS A 396 16.13 9.05 -18.15
N LYS A 397 15.02 8.35 -18.39
CA LYS A 397 13.68 8.87 -18.08
C LYS A 397 13.44 9.01 -16.59
N VAL A 398 13.94 8.07 -15.80
CA VAL A 398 13.87 8.14 -14.33
C VAL A 398 14.64 9.37 -13.86
N MET A 399 15.89 9.50 -14.32
CA MET A 399 16.78 10.60 -13.93
C MET A 399 16.23 11.97 -14.35
N ASP A 400 15.68 12.09 -15.56
CA ASP A 400 15.06 13.31 -16.09
C ASP A 400 13.89 13.75 -15.20
N LYS A 401 13.06 12.81 -14.72
CA LYS A 401 11.90 13.10 -13.88
C LYS A 401 12.27 13.38 -12.43
N TYR A 402 13.26 12.68 -11.89
CA TYR A 402 13.80 12.95 -10.56
C TYR A 402 14.58 14.27 -10.48
N GLY A 403 15.05 14.78 -11.62
CA GLY A 403 15.82 16.02 -11.73
C GLY A 403 17.32 15.84 -11.56
N SER A 404 17.82 14.59 -11.64
CA SER A 404 19.24 14.26 -11.61
C SER A 404 19.89 14.38 -13.00
N GLU A 405 21.18 14.73 -13.05
CA GLU A 405 21.90 14.92 -14.31
C GLU A 405 22.19 13.58 -15.00
N SER A 406 21.46 13.30 -16.07
CA SER A 406 21.58 12.06 -16.85
C SER A 406 22.47 12.23 -18.09
N TRP A 407 22.44 13.40 -18.73
CA TRP A 407 23.00 13.64 -20.07
C TRP A 407 24.53 13.68 -20.16
N THR A 408 25.21 13.79 -19.02
CA THR A 408 26.66 13.66 -18.92
C THR A 408 27.09 12.30 -18.35
N HIS A 409 26.17 11.34 -18.24
CA HIS A 409 26.41 10.01 -17.69
C HIS A 409 27.11 10.10 -16.33
N LYS A 410 26.56 10.94 -15.44
CA LYS A 410 27.12 11.26 -14.13
C LYS A 410 28.57 11.78 -14.20
N GLY A 411 28.83 12.66 -15.16
CA GLY A 411 30.14 13.27 -15.38
C GLY A 411 31.17 12.39 -16.09
N THR A 412 30.78 11.25 -16.67
CA THR A 412 31.68 10.37 -17.44
C THR A 412 31.62 10.63 -18.95
N SER A 413 30.69 11.47 -19.41
CA SER A 413 30.63 11.94 -20.79
C SER A 413 30.40 13.45 -20.88
N THR A 414 30.74 13.99 -22.05
CA THR A 414 30.24 15.28 -22.48
C THR A 414 28.72 15.21 -22.74
N ARG A 415 28.06 16.37 -22.81
CA ARG A 415 26.64 16.47 -23.20
C ARG A 415 26.37 15.96 -24.63
N GLY A 416 27.38 15.98 -25.49
CA GLY A 416 27.36 15.33 -26.81
C GLY A 416 27.60 13.82 -26.76
N GLN A 417 27.49 13.21 -25.57
CA GLN A 417 27.66 11.78 -25.30
C GLN A 417 29.03 11.19 -25.65
N SER A 418 30.03 12.03 -25.93
CA SER A 418 31.41 11.55 -26.05
C SER A 418 31.98 11.28 -24.67
N THR A 419 32.50 10.08 -24.45
CA THR A 419 33.16 9.69 -23.19
C THR A 419 34.32 10.64 -22.87
N ILE A 420 34.46 11.00 -21.59
CA ILE A 420 35.59 11.78 -21.09
C ILE A 420 36.80 10.85 -20.91
N PRO A 421 38.00 11.19 -21.42
CA PRO A 421 39.19 10.35 -21.22
C PRO A 421 39.55 10.11 -19.76
N ASN A 422 40.15 8.96 -19.46
CA ASN A 422 40.52 8.49 -18.12
C ASN A 422 39.31 8.22 -17.21
N THR A 423 38.26 7.62 -17.76
CA THR A 423 37.06 7.17 -17.03
C THR A 423 36.92 5.65 -17.09
N PRO A 424 37.89 4.87 -16.56
CA PRO A 424 37.82 3.41 -16.64
C PRO A 424 36.70 2.87 -15.75
N MET A 425 36.14 1.71 -16.14
CA MET A 425 35.25 0.95 -15.26
C MET A 425 35.99 0.48 -14.01
N PRO A 426 35.29 0.31 -12.86
CA PRO A 426 35.87 -0.32 -11.69
C PRO A 426 36.46 -1.70 -12.01
N SER A 427 37.63 -2.02 -11.44
CA SER A 427 38.29 -3.32 -11.67
C SER A 427 37.56 -4.49 -11.02
N SER A 428 36.76 -4.23 -9.98
CA SER A 428 35.91 -5.21 -9.29
C SER A 428 34.63 -4.54 -8.75
N GLY A 429 33.63 -5.33 -8.35
CA GLY A 429 32.37 -4.83 -7.80
C GLY A 429 31.41 -4.27 -8.86
N GLU A 430 30.44 -3.48 -8.42
CA GLU A 430 29.37 -2.94 -9.27
C GLU A 430 29.90 -1.98 -10.35
N ILE A 431 29.22 -1.97 -11.50
CA ILE A 431 29.42 -0.99 -12.57
C ILE A 431 28.10 -0.25 -12.71
N ASP A 432 28.11 1.06 -12.50
CA ASP A 432 26.93 1.91 -12.64
C ASP A 432 26.45 1.87 -14.09
N ILE A 433 25.22 1.41 -14.30
CA ILE A 433 24.63 1.28 -15.63
C ILE A 433 24.55 2.62 -16.37
N MET A 434 24.46 3.74 -15.66
CA MET A 434 24.31 5.09 -16.22
C MET A 434 25.65 5.76 -16.57
N LYS A 435 26.80 5.12 -16.29
CA LYS A 435 28.13 5.66 -16.61
C LYS A 435 28.68 5.10 -17.90
N TYR A 436 29.34 5.96 -18.67
CA TYR A 436 30.19 5.55 -19.78
C TYR A 436 31.60 5.27 -19.28
N ALA A 437 32.31 4.47 -20.05
CA ALA A 437 33.73 4.21 -19.83
C ALA A 437 34.50 4.32 -21.13
N ASP A 438 35.78 4.69 -21.01
CA ASP A 438 36.73 4.72 -22.12
C ASP A 438 37.33 3.33 -22.40
N SER A 439 37.16 2.39 -21.48
CA SER A 439 37.49 0.98 -21.63
C SER A 439 36.47 0.08 -20.94
N TYR A 440 36.03 -0.97 -21.65
CA TYR A 440 34.95 -1.86 -21.22
C TYR A 440 35.49 -3.26 -20.91
N ALA A 441 35.26 -3.71 -19.66
CA ALA A 441 35.62 -5.07 -19.27
C ALA A 441 34.74 -6.14 -19.97
N PRO A 442 35.29 -7.33 -20.29
CA PRO A 442 34.53 -8.42 -20.91
C PRO A 442 33.37 -8.93 -20.05
N ASP A 443 33.50 -8.87 -18.73
CA ASP A 443 32.52 -9.36 -17.75
C ASP A 443 31.49 -8.28 -17.33
N ARG A 444 31.54 -7.08 -17.93
CA ARG A 444 30.72 -5.93 -17.51
C ARG A 444 29.23 -6.24 -17.41
N TYR A 445 28.66 -7.02 -18.32
CA TYR A 445 27.22 -7.35 -18.32
C TYR A 445 26.78 -8.11 -17.06
N LYS A 446 27.72 -8.80 -16.40
CA LYS A 446 27.46 -9.46 -15.11
C LYS A 446 27.56 -8.52 -13.92
N ARG A 447 28.14 -7.33 -14.11
CA ARG A 447 28.49 -6.35 -13.06
C ARG A 447 27.72 -5.04 -13.17
N LEU A 448 27.19 -4.73 -14.35
CA LEU A 448 26.30 -3.60 -14.60
C LEU A 448 25.08 -3.69 -13.69
N VAL A 449 24.73 -2.57 -13.06
CA VAL A 449 23.57 -2.44 -12.17
C VAL A 449 23.24 -0.95 -12.00
N ALA A 450 21.96 -0.62 -11.86
CA ALA A 450 21.54 0.73 -11.49
C ALA A 450 22.15 1.11 -10.13
N ALA A 451 22.63 2.34 -9.99
CA ALA A 451 23.17 2.80 -8.72
C ALA A 451 22.08 2.80 -7.64
N ASP A 452 22.50 2.71 -6.39
CA ASP A 452 21.60 2.78 -5.22
C ASP A 452 20.66 3.99 -5.32
N GLU A 453 21.23 5.16 -5.63
CA GLU A 453 20.51 6.43 -5.73
C GLU A 453 19.54 6.48 -6.92
N ASP A 454 19.84 5.77 -8.03
CA ASP A 454 18.95 5.72 -9.19
C ASP A 454 17.73 4.85 -8.90
N VAL A 455 17.92 3.74 -8.18
CA VAL A 455 16.80 2.89 -7.75
C VAL A 455 15.94 3.64 -6.73
N GLN A 456 16.56 4.42 -5.84
CA GLN A 456 15.82 5.33 -4.96
C GLN A 456 15.04 6.38 -5.75
N ALA A 457 15.63 6.97 -6.80
CA ALA A 457 14.92 7.90 -7.68
C ALA A 457 13.69 7.25 -8.32
N LEU A 458 13.78 5.99 -8.77
CA LEU A 458 12.63 5.25 -9.30
C LEU A 458 11.51 5.08 -8.27
N ILE A 459 11.85 4.76 -7.00
CA ILE A 459 10.87 4.69 -5.91
C ILE A 459 10.25 6.08 -5.65
N TRP A 460 11.05 7.14 -5.66
CA TRP A 460 10.58 8.52 -5.46
C TRP A 460 9.53 8.95 -6.50
N LEU A 461 9.60 8.45 -7.75
CA LEU A 461 8.60 8.76 -8.77
C LEU A 461 7.19 8.23 -8.47
N SER A 462 7.06 7.30 -7.51
CA SER A 462 5.77 6.71 -7.11
C SER A 462 5.01 7.51 -6.04
N ARG A 463 5.52 8.70 -5.66
CA ARG A 463 4.89 9.59 -4.69
C ARG A 463 3.41 9.82 -4.96
N VAL A 464 2.64 9.98 -3.89
CA VAL A 464 1.20 10.23 -3.96
C VAL A 464 0.89 11.58 -3.34
N SER A 465 0.08 12.38 -4.04
CA SER A 465 -0.43 13.66 -3.56
C SER A 465 -1.89 13.53 -3.15
N PHE A 466 -2.27 14.26 -2.10
CA PHE A 466 -3.61 14.31 -1.55
C PHE A 466 -4.13 15.74 -1.59
N ASN A 467 -5.34 15.95 -2.09
CA ASN A 467 -5.95 17.26 -2.25
C ASN A 467 -7.30 17.32 -1.53
N ASP A 468 -7.73 18.54 -1.21
CA ASP A 468 -9.03 18.82 -0.59
C ASP A 468 -10.20 18.71 -1.58
#